data_AF-M2XQ70-F1
#
_entry.id   AF-M2XQ70-F1
#
_cell.length_a   1.000
_cell.length_b   1.000
_cell.length_c   1.000
_cell.angle_alpha   90.00
_cell.angle_beta   90.00
_cell.angle_gamma   90.00
#
_symmetry.space_group_name_H-M   'P 1'
#
loop_
_entity.id
_entity.type
_entity.pdbx_description
1 polymer ?
#
loop_
_entity_poly.entity_id
_entity_poly.type
_entity_poly.pdbx_seq_one_letter_code
_entity_poly.pdbx_strand_id
1 'polypeptide(L)'
;MSFIQTNCLIPKRLGFKTCCSRQKHKLLKVLRQSSCHPSSIVTWHCSEQVPSGNVAVTRPLTIPLQDDTQLTFMFSYADMLQLVEKLNQLVLSFRNAAEATAQRKKTVQPTFEYYCQRNGLFIHMECNPNLFTSAFQAKVYIRVYDDKIRVHSQASLTTLMDVLRKWKRE
;
A
#
# COMPACT_ATOMS: atom_id res chain seq x y z
N MET A 1 39.43 -18.66 40.93
CA MET A 1 39.40 -18.05 39.58
C MET A 1 38.23 -18.66 38.81
N SER A 2 37.24 -17.82 38.52
CA SER A 2 36.43 -17.83 37.29
C SER A 2 35.32 -18.90 37.08
N PHE A 3 34.09 -18.35 37.08
CA PHE A 3 32.81 -18.78 36.49
C PHE A 3 32.09 -20.02 37.04
N ILE A 4 30.87 -19.81 37.55
CA ILE A 4 29.60 -20.09 36.84
C ILE A 4 28.46 -19.45 37.65
N GLN A 5 27.74 -18.48 37.05
CA GLN A 5 26.45 -18.01 37.55
C GLN A 5 25.40 -19.09 37.29
N THR A 6 24.78 -19.57 38.35
CA THR A 6 23.59 -20.42 38.32
C THR A 6 22.34 -19.55 38.28
N ASN A 7 21.61 -19.58 37.17
CA ASN A 7 20.20 -19.16 37.12
C ASN A 7 19.38 -20.33 36.58
N CYS A 8 18.81 -21.10 37.50
CA CYS A 8 17.77 -22.08 37.20
C CYS A 8 16.38 -21.44 37.42
N LEU A 9 15.68 -21.24 36.31
CA LEU A 9 14.28 -21.58 36.00
C LEU A 9 13.28 -21.75 37.17
N ILE A 10 12.07 -21.16 37.03
CA ILE A 10 10.77 -21.85 36.81
C ILE A 10 9.59 -20.86 37.04
N PRO A 11 8.52 -20.92 36.20
CA PRO A 11 7.32 -20.08 36.29
C PRO A 11 6.25 -20.63 37.26
N LYS A 12 5.38 -19.75 37.80
CA LYS A 12 4.12 -20.10 38.49
C LYS A 12 3.01 -19.18 37.94
N ARG A 13 2.09 -19.61 37.08
CA ARG A 13 0.85 -20.40 37.25
C ARG A 13 -0.17 -19.87 38.28
N LEU A 14 -1.38 -19.62 37.73
CA LEU A 14 -2.74 -19.84 38.26
C LEU A 14 -3.42 -18.79 39.16
N GLY A 15 -4.61 -18.36 38.70
CA GLY A 15 -5.64 -17.70 39.50
C GLY A 15 -6.96 -17.60 38.75
N PHE A 16 -7.85 -18.57 39.00
CA PHE A 16 -9.19 -18.76 38.43
C PHE A 16 -10.26 -18.19 39.39
N LYS A 17 -11.47 -17.91 38.85
CA LYS A 17 -12.82 -17.85 39.50
C LYS A 17 -13.45 -16.47 39.80
N THR A 18 -14.46 -16.17 38.96
CA THR A 18 -15.88 -15.84 39.26
C THR A 18 -16.25 -15.09 40.55
N CYS A 19 -17.03 -14.02 40.42
CA CYS A 19 -18.21 -13.83 41.27
C CYS A 19 -19.31 -13.00 40.57
N CYS A 20 -20.52 -13.52 40.65
CA CYS A 20 -21.79 -13.04 40.13
C CYS A 20 -22.41 -12.04 41.12
N SER A 21 -23.04 -10.95 40.67
CA SER A 21 -24.37 -10.61 41.18
C SER A 21 -25.09 -9.58 40.31
N ARG A 22 -26.40 -9.75 40.32
CA ARG A 22 -27.44 -9.15 39.51
C ARG A 22 -28.29 -8.35 40.50
N GLN A 23 -28.49 -7.06 40.32
CA GLN A 23 -29.63 -6.39 40.94
C GLN A 23 -30.17 -5.25 40.06
N LYS A 24 -31.50 -5.24 40.01
CA LYS A 24 -32.40 -4.61 39.05
C LYS A 24 -32.94 -3.28 39.59
N HIS A 25 -33.57 -2.55 38.66
CA HIS A 25 -34.54 -1.46 38.80
C HIS A 25 -33.89 -0.07 38.88
N LYS A 26 -34.23 0.87 37.98
CA LYS A 26 -35.59 1.42 37.82
C LYS A 26 -35.84 1.93 36.40
N LEU A 27 -37.08 1.73 35.95
CA LEU A 27 -37.65 2.26 34.71
C LEU A 27 -37.54 3.78 34.61
N LEU A 28 -37.29 4.29 33.40
CA LEU A 28 -38.13 5.33 32.81
C LEU A 28 -38.19 5.15 31.29
N LYS A 29 -39.42 4.89 30.81
CA LYS A 29 -39.82 4.93 29.41
C LYS A 29 -39.54 6.32 28.87
N VAL A 30 -38.85 6.43 27.73
CA VAL A 30 -39.09 7.53 26.80
C VAL A 30 -39.49 6.92 25.46
N LEU A 31 -40.68 7.32 25.05
CA LEU A 31 -41.47 6.77 23.97
C LEU A 31 -40.81 7.03 22.61
N ARG A 32 -40.86 6.01 21.75
CA ARG A 32 -40.90 6.19 20.30
C ARG A 32 -42.06 7.10 19.95
N GLN A 33 -41.79 8.23 19.30
CA GLN A 33 -42.75 8.90 18.43
C GLN A 33 -42.03 9.33 17.16
N SER A 34 -42.02 8.43 16.18
CA SER A 34 -41.91 8.78 14.77
C SER A 34 -43.20 9.50 14.39
N SER A 35 -43.13 10.81 14.21
CA SER A 35 -44.17 11.58 13.51
C SER A 35 -43.61 11.98 12.16
N CYS A 36 -44.24 11.44 11.12
CA CYS A 36 -44.05 11.89 9.74
C CYS A 36 -45.10 12.97 9.50
N HIS A 37 -44.66 14.20 9.21
CA HIS A 37 -45.45 15.14 8.42
C HIS A 37 -44.53 15.87 7.43
N PRO A 38 -45.04 16.15 6.22
CA PRO A 38 -44.26 16.64 5.10
C PRO A 38 -44.09 18.16 5.19
N SER A 39 -43.20 18.69 4.36
CA SER A 39 -43.03 20.12 4.07
C SER A 39 -42.05 20.86 4.99
N SER A 40 -40.79 20.44 4.93
CA SER A 40 -39.67 21.36 5.08
C SER A 40 -38.64 21.01 4.01
N ILE A 41 -38.50 21.89 3.02
CA ILE A 41 -37.44 21.82 2.01
C ILE A 41 -36.11 21.80 2.77
N VAL A 42 -35.50 20.63 2.86
CA VAL A 42 -34.12 20.49 3.33
C VAL A 42 -33.26 20.87 2.14
N THR A 43 -32.93 22.15 2.03
CA THR A 43 -31.89 22.60 1.13
C THR A 43 -30.58 22.05 1.68
N TRP A 44 -30.13 20.93 1.13
CA TRP A 44 -28.79 20.42 1.35
C TRP A 44 -27.82 21.41 0.70
N HIS A 45 -27.35 22.39 1.46
CA HIS A 45 -26.08 23.00 1.13
C HIS A 45 -25.00 22.00 1.52
N CYS A 46 -24.62 21.17 0.55
CA CYS A 46 -23.31 20.56 0.54
C CYS A 46 -22.33 21.73 0.45
N SER A 47 -21.85 22.18 1.61
CA SER A 47 -20.68 23.04 1.68
C SER A 47 -19.53 22.17 1.18
N GLU A 48 -19.27 22.25 -0.12
CA GLU A 48 -18.07 21.70 -0.74
C GLU A 48 -16.91 22.54 -0.22
N GLN A 49 -16.44 22.13 0.96
CA GLN A 49 -15.23 22.66 1.56
C GLN A 49 -14.09 22.19 0.67
N VAL A 50 -13.74 23.03 -0.31
CA VAL A 50 -12.49 22.95 -1.05
C VAL A 50 -11.39 22.99 0.00
N PRO A 51 -10.64 21.89 0.25
CA PRO A 51 -9.56 21.94 1.20
C PRO A 51 -8.52 22.86 0.59
N SER A 52 -8.38 24.06 1.17
CA SER A 52 -7.21 24.91 0.97
C SER A 52 -6.02 24.25 1.67
N GLY A 53 -5.64 23.07 1.20
CA GLY A 53 -4.49 22.31 1.66
C GLY A 53 -3.37 22.52 0.66
N ASN A 54 -2.17 22.84 1.15
CA ASN A 54 -0.94 23.00 0.37
C ASN A 54 -0.96 22.11 -0.89
N VAL A 55 -1.02 22.72 -2.07
CA VAL A 55 -0.92 22.00 -3.34
C VAL A 55 0.42 21.28 -3.32
N ALA A 56 0.40 19.97 -3.08
CA ALA A 56 1.61 19.17 -3.03
C ALA A 56 2.34 19.38 -4.35
N VAL A 57 3.59 19.86 -4.30
CA VAL A 57 4.37 20.14 -5.51
C VAL A 57 4.53 18.83 -6.27
N THR A 58 3.93 18.77 -7.46
CA THR A 58 4.02 17.61 -8.34
C THR A 58 5.00 17.86 -9.47
N ARG A 59 5.74 16.83 -9.87
CA ARG A 59 6.66 16.87 -11.02
C ARG A 59 6.34 15.72 -11.99
N PRO A 60 6.57 15.89 -13.29
CA PRO A 60 6.34 14.83 -14.27
C PRO A 60 7.34 13.69 -14.09
N LEU A 61 6.86 12.46 -14.20
CA LEU A 61 7.65 11.23 -14.29
C LEU A 61 7.35 10.58 -15.63
N THR A 62 8.36 10.49 -16.50
CA THR A 62 8.26 9.86 -17.82
C THR A 62 8.84 8.46 -17.77
N ILE A 63 7.99 7.45 -17.95
CA ILE A 63 8.35 6.03 -17.95
C ILE A 63 8.40 5.53 -19.40
N PRO A 64 9.57 5.10 -19.90
CA PRO A 64 9.68 4.42 -21.18
C PRO A 64 9.04 3.03 -21.10
N LEU A 65 8.28 2.66 -22.12
CA LEU A 65 7.64 1.35 -22.27
C LEU A 65 8.45 0.46 -23.25
N GLN A 66 8.04 -0.80 -23.39
CA GLN A 66 8.72 -1.76 -24.26
C GLN A 66 8.44 -1.57 -25.77
N ASP A 67 7.38 -0.86 -26.11
CA ASP A 67 6.88 -0.66 -27.47
C ASP A 67 7.31 0.70 -28.06
N ASP A 68 8.45 1.24 -27.62
CA ASP A 68 8.97 2.58 -27.95
C ASP A 68 8.02 3.74 -27.60
N THR A 69 6.96 3.47 -26.85
CA THR A 69 6.07 4.50 -26.30
C THR A 69 6.52 4.93 -24.91
N GLN A 70 5.96 6.03 -24.43
CA GLN A 70 6.27 6.58 -23.11
C GLN A 70 5.00 7.02 -22.41
N LEU A 71 4.99 6.86 -21.09
CA LEU A 71 3.92 7.31 -20.23
C LEU A 71 4.42 8.41 -19.30
N THR A 72 3.77 9.56 -19.30
CA THR A 72 4.14 10.70 -18.42
C THR A 72 3.00 11.01 -17.46
N PHE A 73 3.29 11.02 -16.17
CA PHE A 73 2.32 11.34 -15.12
C PHE A 73 2.88 12.30 -14.08
N MET A 74 2.01 13.05 -13.41
CA MET A 74 2.41 13.98 -12.35
C MET A 74 2.49 13.25 -11.01
N PHE A 75 3.71 13.06 -10.49
CA PHE A 75 3.98 12.42 -9.19
C PHE A 75 4.24 13.46 -8.11
N SER A 76 3.80 13.18 -6.87
CA SER A 76 4.24 13.95 -5.71
C SER A 76 5.54 13.35 -5.19
N TYR A 77 6.26 14.14 -4.41
CA TYR A 77 7.46 13.65 -3.75
C TYR A 77 7.19 12.44 -2.83
N ALA A 78 6.06 12.44 -2.11
CA ALA A 78 5.68 11.35 -1.22
C ALA A 78 5.43 10.04 -1.99
N ASP A 79 4.69 10.11 -3.09
CA ASP A 79 4.38 8.93 -3.92
C ASP A 79 5.64 8.35 -4.55
N MET A 80 6.56 9.22 -4.99
CA MET A 80 7.82 8.80 -5.57
C MET A 80 8.68 8.06 -4.54
N LEU A 81 8.78 8.57 -3.31
CA LEU A 81 9.51 7.88 -2.24
C LEU A 81 8.93 6.50 -1.95
N GLN A 82 7.61 6.37 -1.87
CA GLN A 82 6.95 5.08 -1.68
C GLN A 82 7.24 4.12 -2.84
N LEU A 83 7.18 4.61 -4.08
CA LEU A 83 7.49 3.81 -5.27
C LEU A 83 8.94 3.31 -5.24
N VAL A 84 9.90 4.18 -4.91
CA VAL A 84 11.32 3.81 -4.79
C VAL A 84 11.53 2.78 -3.68
N GLU A 85 10.91 2.95 -2.52
CA GLU A 85 11.00 1.99 -1.43
C GLU A 85 10.49 0.61 -1.87
N LYS A 86 9.31 0.55 -2.48
CA LYS A 86 8.70 -0.68 -2.96
C LYS A 86 9.54 -1.36 -4.05
N LEU A 87 10.14 -0.58 -4.96
CA LEU A 87 11.02 -1.14 -5.99
C LEU A 87 12.35 -1.65 -5.42
N ASN A 88 12.89 -1.01 -4.39
CA ASN A 88 14.05 -1.54 -3.67
C ASN A 88 13.73 -2.88 -2.99
N GLN A 89 12.55 -3.00 -2.38
CA GLN A 89 12.05 -4.27 -1.83
C GLN A 89 11.90 -5.35 -2.92
N LEU A 90 11.42 -4.98 -4.11
CA LEU A 90 11.33 -5.88 -5.25
C LEU A 90 12.73 -6.39 -5.67
N VAL A 91 13.72 -5.51 -5.78
CA VAL A 91 15.10 -5.93 -6.11
C VAL A 91 15.67 -6.88 -5.05
N LEU A 92 15.39 -6.65 -3.76
CA LEU A 92 15.78 -7.56 -2.70
C LEU A 92 15.09 -8.92 -2.83
N SER A 93 13.81 -8.96 -3.21
CA SER A 93 13.09 -10.22 -3.44
C SER A 93 13.73 -11.07 -4.54
N PHE A 94 14.25 -10.45 -5.61
CA PHE A 94 15.01 -11.16 -6.65
C PHE A 94 16.31 -11.76 -6.12
N ARG A 95 17.03 -11.06 -5.23
CA ARG A 95 18.24 -11.60 -4.60
C ARG A 95 17.92 -12.79 -3.71
N ASN A 96 16.89 -12.68 -2.88
CA ASN A 96 16.43 -13.77 -2.02
C ASN A 96 15.98 -15.00 -2.82
N ALA A 97 15.32 -14.79 -3.97
CA ALA A 97 14.94 -15.87 -4.89
C ALA A 97 16.17 -16.58 -5.50
N ALA A 98 17.19 -15.81 -5.90
CA ALA A 98 18.42 -16.34 -6.45
C ALA A 98 19.21 -17.16 -5.40
N GLU A 99 19.31 -16.67 -4.16
CA GLU A 99 19.97 -17.39 -3.05
C GLU A 99 19.22 -18.67 -2.67
N ALA A 100 17.88 -18.64 -2.62
CA ALA A 100 17.08 -19.82 -2.36
C ALA A 100 17.30 -20.92 -3.42
N THR A 101 17.37 -20.50 -4.70
CA THR A 101 17.65 -21.41 -5.82
C THR A 101 19.05 -22.04 -5.69
N ALA A 102 20.06 -21.27 -5.30
CA ALA A 102 21.41 -21.79 -5.04
C ALA A 102 21.44 -22.83 -3.90
N GLN A 103 20.59 -22.65 -2.89
CA GLN A 103 20.43 -23.59 -1.77
C GLN A 103 19.48 -24.77 -2.08
N ARG A 104 19.03 -24.93 -3.34
CA ARG A 104 18.02 -25.93 -3.76
C ARG A 104 16.71 -25.86 -2.96
N LYS A 105 16.37 -24.68 -2.41
CA LYS A 105 15.11 -24.41 -1.71
C LYS A 105 14.17 -23.64 -2.63
N LYS A 106 12.91 -24.08 -2.71
CA LYS A 106 11.88 -23.35 -3.45
C LYS A 106 11.20 -22.34 -2.51
N THR A 107 11.68 -21.11 -2.50
CA THR A 107 11.04 -20.00 -1.77
C THR A 107 10.26 -19.13 -2.76
N VAL A 108 8.93 -19.07 -2.58
CA VAL A 108 8.07 -18.18 -3.37
C VAL A 108 8.14 -16.79 -2.77
N GLN A 109 8.52 -15.81 -3.59
CA GLN A 109 8.56 -14.40 -3.21
C GLN A 109 7.18 -13.74 -3.43
N PRO A 110 6.77 -12.78 -2.59
CA PRO A 110 5.53 -12.06 -2.81
C PRO A 110 5.57 -11.21 -4.09
N THR A 111 4.42 -11.06 -4.75
CA THR A 111 4.25 -10.14 -5.89
C THR A 111 4.39 -8.70 -5.41
N PHE A 112 5.14 -7.89 -6.14
CA PHE A 112 5.18 -6.45 -5.97
C PHE A 112 3.91 -5.83 -6.54
N GLU A 113 3.28 -4.97 -5.77
CA GLU A 113 2.11 -4.17 -6.19
C GLU A 113 2.26 -2.74 -5.66
N TYR A 114 1.97 -1.78 -6.51
CA TYR A 114 1.96 -0.36 -6.19
C TYR A 114 0.71 0.29 -6.79
N TYR A 115 -0.05 0.98 -5.94
CA TYR A 115 -1.28 1.68 -6.31
C TYR A 115 -1.13 3.16 -5.97
N CYS A 116 -1.50 4.02 -6.91
CA CYS A 116 -1.57 5.46 -6.70
C CYS A 116 -2.84 6.00 -7.37
N GLN A 117 -3.57 6.85 -6.65
CA GLN A 117 -4.76 7.52 -7.18
C GLN A 117 -4.57 9.03 -7.07
N ARG A 118 -4.74 9.74 -8.20
CA ARG A 118 -4.65 11.20 -8.26
C ARG A 118 -5.58 11.77 -9.31
N ASN A 119 -6.41 12.74 -8.93
CA ASN A 119 -7.23 13.53 -9.85
C ASN A 119 -8.04 12.66 -10.84
N GLY A 120 -8.60 11.54 -10.36
CA GLY A 120 -9.32 10.57 -11.23
C GLY A 120 -8.45 9.57 -11.97
N LEU A 121 -7.13 9.76 -12.00
CA LEU A 121 -6.17 8.81 -12.56
C LEU A 121 -5.79 7.74 -11.53
N PHE A 122 -5.93 6.48 -11.90
CA PHE A 122 -5.50 5.32 -11.13
C PHE A 122 -4.31 4.66 -11.82
N ILE A 123 -3.20 4.56 -11.11
CA ILE A 123 -1.99 3.89 -11.57
C ILE A 123 -1.79 2.64 -10.72
N HIS A 124 -1.70 1.50 -11.39
CA HIS A 124 -1.35 0.23 -10.79
C HIS A 124 -0.09 -0.32 -11.47
N MET A 125 0.93 -0.65 -10.68
CA MET A 125 2.13 -1.32 -11.16
C MET A 125 2.30 -2.65 -10.43
N GLU A 126 2.49 -3.72 -11.18
CA GLU A 126 2.67 -5.06 -10.63
C GLU A 126 3.91 -5.75 -11.22
N CYS A 127 4.58 -6.57 -10.43
CA CYS A 127 5.70 -7.40 -10.88
C CYS A 127 5.76 -8.67 -10.03
N ASN A 128 5.70 -9.83 -10.68
CA ASN A 128 5.88 -11.11 -10.00
C ASN A 128 7.34 -11.58 -10.15
N PRO A 129 8.16 -11.51 -9.08
CA PRO A 129 9.57 -11.89 -9.13
C PRO A 129 9.78 -13.38 -9.42
N ASN A 130 8.78 -14.24 -9.19
CA ASN A 130 8.91 -15.68 -9.44
C ASN A 130 8.84 -16.06 -10.93
N LEU A 131 8.41 -15.14 -11.80
CA LEU A 131 8.30 -15.38 -13.25
C LEU A 131 9.61 -15.14 -14.00
N PHE A 132 10.60 -14.51 -13.38
CA PHE A 132 11.84 -14.12 -14.03
C PHE A 132 13.05 -14.67 -13.27
N THR A 133 14.09 -15.05 -14.01
CA THR A 133 15.34 -15.61 -13.44
C THR A 133 16.22 -14.54 -12.79
N SER A 134 16.06 -13.28 -13.19
CA SER A 134 16.87 -12.15 -12.72
C SER A 134 16.10 -10.83 -12.86
N ALA A 135 16.41 -9.86 -11.99
CA ALA A 135 15.82 -8.52 -12.02
C ALA A 135 16.06 -7.77 -13.35
N PHE A 136 17.14 -8.10 -14.07
CA PHE A 136 17.45 -7.50 -15.38
C PHE A 136 16.48 -7.92 -16.50
N GLN A 137 15.83 -9.07 -16.35
CA GLN A 137 14.84 -9.58 -17.32
C GLN A 137 13.40 -9.28 -16.87
N ALA A 138 13.24 -8.69 -15.68
CA ALA A 138 11.95 -8.49 -15.05
C ALA A 138 11.16 -7.40 -15.76
N LYS A 139 9.87 -7.68 -15.98
CA LYS A 139 8.91 -6.72 -16.51
C LYS A 139 7.98 -6.25 -15.39
N VAL A 140 7.73 -4.95 -15.37
CA VAL A 140 6.70 -4.32 -14.54
C VAL A 140 5.50 -4.05 -15.44
N TYR A 141 4.36 -4.64 -15.10
CA TYR A 141 3.11 -4.38 -15.80
C TYR A 141 2.51 -3.12 -15.21
N ILE A 142 2.30 -2.12 -16.06
CA ILE A 142 1.77 -0.82 -15.69
C ILE A 142 0.38 -0.72 -16.28
N ARG A 143 -0.59 -0.48 -15.41
CA ARG A 143 -1.98 -0.29 -15.77
C ARG A 143 -2.40 1.09 -15.31
N VAL A 144 -2.91 1.87 -16.25
CA VAL A 144 -3.35 3.23 -16.00
C VAL A 144 -4.81 3.32 -16.42
N TYR A 145 -5.63 3.76 -15.48
CA TYR A 145 -7.07 3.83 -15.65
C TYR A 145 -7.54 5.22 -15.31
N ASP A 146 -8.42 5.71 -16.17
CA ASP A 146 -9.29 6.86 -15.96
C ASP A 146 -10.71 6.43 -16.37
N ASP A 147 -11.71 7.28 -16.16
CA ASP A 147 -13.10 7.01 -16.50
C ASP A 147 -13.30 6.66 -17.98
N LYS A 148 -12.42 7.17 -18.85
CA LYS A 148 -12.52 7.01 -20.31
C LYS A 148 -11.45 6.12 -20.93
N ILE A 149 -10.29 6.00 -20.28
CA ILE A 149 -9.10 5.40 -20.90
C ILE A 149 -8.54 4.32 -19.99
N ARG A 150 -8.18 3.18 -20.60
CA ARG A 150 -7.48 2.08 -19.94
C ARG A 150 -6.24 1.73 -20.76
N VAL A 151 -5.07 1.98 -20.20
CA VAL A 151 -3.79 1.65 -20.82
C VAL A 151 -3.15 0.53 -20.02
N HIS A 152 -2.83 -0.58 -20.69
CA HIS A 152 -2.06 -1.68 -20.13
C HIS A 152 -0.77 -1.78 -20.92
N SER A 153 0.36 -1.59 -20.25
CA SER A 153 1.67 -1.70 -20.89
C SER A 153 2.69 -2.36 -19.96
N GLN A 154 3.88 -2.58 -20.49
CA GLN A 154 5.00 -3.21 -19.79
C GLN A 154 6.21 -2.30 -19.88
N ALA A 155 6.90 -2.14 -18.76
CA ALA A 155 8.19 -1.47 -18.70
C ALA A 155 9.26 -2.44 -18.17
N SER A 156 10.51 -2.24 -18.58
CA SER A 156 11.63 -2.94 -17.96
C SER A 156 11.86 -2.41 -16.55
N LEU A 157 12.09 -3.30 -15.58
CA LEU A 157 12.40 -2.91 -14.21
C LEU A 157 13.68 -2.06 -14.12
N THR A 158 14.69 -2.37 -14.94
CA THR A 158 15.96 -1.63 -14.97
C THR A 158 15.76 -0.20 -15.43
N THR A 159 15.04 -0.02 -16.54
CA THR A 159 14.69 1.29 -17.09
C THR A 159 13.87 2.11 -16.09
N LEU A 160 12.89 1.50 -15.42
CA LEU A 160 12.08 2.17 -14.40
C LEU A 160 12.95 2.68 -13.22
N MET A 161 13.88 1.85 -12.74
CA MET A 161 14.81 2.24 -11.68
C MET A 161 15.72 3.40 -12.09
N ASP A 162 16.19 3.42 -13.34
CA ASP A 162 17.05 4.49 -13.83
C ASP A 162 16.30 5.82 -14.00
N VAL A 163 15.05 5.77 -14.47
CA VAL A 163 14.15 6.94 -14.52
C VAL A 163 13.94 7.52 -13.12
N LEU A 164 13.67 6.68 -12.12
CA LEU A 164 13.45 7.16 -10.75
C LEU A 164 14.72 7.72 -10.11
N ARG A 165 15.87 7.11 -10.37
CA ARG A 165 17.17 7.66 -9.95
C ARG A 165 17.43 9.02 -10.57
N LYS A 166 17.06 9.23 -11.84
CA LYS A 166 17.16 10.52 -12.50
C LYS A 166 16.22 11.53 -11.86
N TRP A 167 14.94 11.17 -11.68
CA TRP A 167 13.92 12.03 -11.07
C TRP A 167 14.30 12.51 -9.66
N LYS A 168 14.96 11.66 -8.85
CA LYS A 168 15.39 12.02 -7.48
C LYS A 168 16.52 13.06 -7.44
N ARG A 169 17.30 13.20 -8.51
CA ARG A 169 18.44 14.14 -8.58
C ARG A 169 18.05 15.53 -9.09
N GLU A 170 16.94 15.61 -9.81
CA GLU A 170 16.33 16.86 -10.32
C GLU A 170 15.46 17.50 -9.24
#